data_AF-A0A942NE85-F1
#
_entry.id   AF-A0A942NE85-F1
#
_cell.length_a   1.000
_cell.length_b   1.000
_cell.length_c   1.000
_cell.angle_alpha   90.00
_cell.angle_beta   90.00
_cell.angle_gamma   90.00
#
_symmetry.space_group_name_H-M   'P 1'
#
loop_
_entity.id
_entity.type
_entity.pdbx_description
1 polymer ?
#
loop_
_entity_poly.entity_id
_entity_poly.type
_entity_poly.pdbx_seq_one_letter_code
_entity_poly.pdbx_strand_id
1 'polypeptide(L)'
;MALAKVVDAANDLLLLAAEVAILEPVQEYAGCVLQACEVLERQARQLPKAGFAGHIVGNAALLSLDELVDNDVISVVEERFALALGEAAEGGVAEMMRQLLEKLEKKLALLNENIQQLGGLLNETE
;
A
#
# COMPACT_ATOMS: atom_id res chain seq x y z
N MET A 1 3.11 -9.44 -14.08
CA MET A 1 1.88 -8.64 -14.23
C MET A 1 1.95 -7.47 -13.27
N ALA A 2 1.46 -6.28 -13.63
CA ALA A 2 1.51 -5.09 -12.76
C ALA A 2 0.84 -5.33 -11.39
N LEU A 3 -0.30 -6.03 -11.39
CA LEU A 3 -1.01 -6.45 -10.17
C LEU A 3 -0.14 -7.29 -9.22
N ALA A 4 0.68 -8.21 -9.77
CA ALA A 4 1.56 -9.05 -8.96
C ALA A 4 2.62 -8.21 -8.21
N LYS A 5 3.13 -7.13 -8.84
CA LYS A 5 4.08 -6.22 -8.19
C LYS A 5 3.45 -5.47 -7.02
N VAL A 6 2.19 -5.03 -7.16
CA VAL A 6 1.43 -4.40 -6.07
C VAL A 6 1.24 -5.38 -4.92
N VAL A 7 0.87 -6.63 -5.24
CA VAL A 7 0.70 -7.70 -4.24
C VAL A 7 2.02 -8.03 -3.53
N ASP A 8 3.13 -8.19 -4.24
CA ASP A 8 4.44 -8.44 -3.64
C ASP A 8 4.85 -7.29 -2.72
N ALA A 9 4.72 -6.03 -3.17
CA ALA A 9 5.07 -4.86 -2.38
C ALA A 9 4.20 -4.71 -1.12
N ALA A 10 2.90 -5.00 -1.19
CA ALA A 10 2.00 -4.99 -0.03
C ALA A 10 2.33 -6.12 0.96
N ASN A 11 2.67 -7.32 0.48
CA ASN A 11 3.12 -8.41 1.36
C ASN A 11 4.45 -8.09 2.05
N ASP A 12 5.39 -7.45 1.34
CA ASP A 12 6.65 -6.97 1.91
C ASP A 12 6.42 -5.95 3.03
N LEU A 13 5.42 -5.07 2.85
CA LEU A 13 5.00 -4.11 3.88
C LEU A 13 4.37 -4.78 5.09
N LEU A 14 3.50 -5.78 4.88
CA LEU A 14 2.93 -6.58 5.97
C LEU A 14 4.02 -7.30 6.77
N LEU A 15 4.99 -7.90 6.09
CA LEU A 15 6.09 -8.60 6.75
C LEU A 15 6.92 -7.64 7.60
N LEU A 16 7.17 -6.43 7.10
CA LEU A 16 7.92 -5.41 7.83
C LEU A 16 7.14 -4.85 9.03
N ALA A 17 5.82 -4.74 8.91
CA ALA A 17 4.94 -4.25 9.96
C ALA A 17 4.48 -5.33 10.95
N ALA A 18 4.72 -6.61 10.65
CA ALA A 18 4.24 -7.74 11.43
C ALA A 18 4.69 -7.66 12.88
N GLU A 19 3.75 -7.94 13.80
CA GLU A 19 3.99 -8.00 15.25
C GLU A 19 4.45 -6.68 15.89
N VAL A 20 4.42 -5.57 15.13
CA VAL A 20 4.73 -4.23 15.63
C VAL A 20 3.45 -3.42 15.76
N ALA A 21 2.91 -3.33 16.98
CA ALA A 21 1.63 -2.65 17.25
C ALA A 21 1.59 -1.18 16.77
N ILE A 22 2.72 -0.48 16.82
CA ILE A 22 2.82 0.90 16.36
C ILE A 22 2.66 1.05 14.84
N LEU A 23 2.89 -0.05 14.11
CA LEU A 23 2.74 -0.15 12.65
C LEU A 23 1.41 -0.77 12.21
N GLU A 24 0.45 -0.95 13.12
CA GLU A 24 -0.91 -1.38 12.79
C GLU A 24 -1.54 -0.59 11.62
N PRO A 25 -1.39 0.74 11.50
CA PRO A 25 -1.91 1.48 10.34
C PRO A 25 -1.30 1.02 9.00
N VAL A 26 -0.02 0.62 9.02
CA VAL A 26 0.65 0.05 7.83
C VAL A 26 0.10 -1.32 7.50
N GLN A 27 -0.22 -2.13 8.53
CA GLN A 27 -0.83 -3.43 8.33
C GLN A 27 -2.25 -3.32 7.74
N GLU A 28 -3.07 -2.41 8.29
CA GLU A 28 -4.41 -2.12 7.77
C GLU A 28 -4.33 -1.65 6.32
N TYR A 29 -3.42 -0.71 6.04
CA TYR A 29 -3.18 -0.20 4.70
C TYR A 29 -2.83 -1.31 3.70
N ALA A 30 -1.80 -2.09 4.00
CA ALA A 30 -1.34 -3.16 3.12
C ALA A 30 -2.41 -4.26 2.97
N GLY A 31 -3.21 -4.52 4.02
CA GLY A 31 -4.37 -5.41 3.97
C GLY A 31 -5.44 -4.93 2.99
N CYS A 32 -5.80 -3.65 3.04
CA CYS A 32 -6.75 -3.04 2.10
C CYS A 32 -6.25 -3.15 0.64
N VAL A 33 -4.96 -2.89 0.41
CA VAL A 33 -4.34 -3.02 -0.92
C VAL A 33 -4.43 -4.46 -1.44
N LEU A 34 -4.12 -5.45 -0.60
CA LEU A 34 -4.21 -6.86 -1.00
C LEU A 34 -5.65 -7.29 -1.28
N GLN A 35 -6.61 -6.84 -0.48
CA GLN A 35 -8.02 -7.13 -0.70
C GLN A 35 -8.49 -6.58 -2.05
N ALA A 36 -8.11 -5.34 -2.39
CA ALA A 36 -8.45 -4.75 -3.68
C ALA A 36 -7.78 -5.51 -4.84
N CYS A 37 -6.52 -5.92 -4.68
CA CYS A 37 -5.83 -6.76 -5.66
C CYS A 37 -6.50 -8.12 -5.87
N GLU A 38 -6.99 -8.75 -4.80
CA GLU A 38 -7.71 -10.03 -4.89
C GLU A 38 -9.03 -9.88 -5.68
N VAL A 39 -9.75 -8.79 -5.47
CA VAL A 39 -10.99 -8.48 -6.23
C VAL A 39 -10.66 -8.29 -7.71
N LEU A 40 -9.63 -7.52 -8.04
CA LEU A 40 -9.18 -7.30 -9.41
C LEU A 40 -8.73 -8.60 -10.08
N GLU A 41 -7.98 -9.45 -9.37
CA GLU A 41 -7.54 -10.75 -9.89
C GLU A 41 -8.73 -11.69 -10.15
N ARG A 42 -9.70 -11.73 -9.24
CA ARG A 42 -10.93 -12.53 -9.39
C ARG A 42 -11.72 -12.09 -10.63
N GLN A 43 -11.87 -10.78 -10.83
CA GLN A 43 -12.54 -10.23 -12.00
C GLN A 43 -11.75 -10.50 -13.29
N ALA A 44 -10.42 -10.42 -13.25
CA ALA A 44 -9.54 -10.75 -14.39
C ALA A 44 -9.70 -12.19 -14.85
N ARG A 45 -9.98 -13.11 -13.92
CA ARG A 45 -10.22 -14.54 -14.22
C ARG A 45 -11.63 -14.81 -14.72
N GLN A 46 -12.61 -14.01 -14.32
CA GLN A 46 -14.02 -14.21 -14.66
C GLN A 46 -14.42 -13.53 -15.97
N LEU A 47 -13.72 -12.46 -16.37
CA LEU A 47 -14.02 -11.72 -17.59
C LEU A 47 -13.14 -12.19 -18.76
N PRO A 48 -13.70 -12.42 -19.96
CA PRO A 48 -12.89 -12.61 -21.16
C PRO A 48 -12.02 -11.35 -21.38
N LYS A 49 -10.76 -11.52 -21.82
CA LYS A 49 -9.78 -10.41 -21.96
C LYS A 49 -10.32 -9.15 -22.66
N ALA A 50 -11.21 -9.32 -23.64
CA ALA A 50 -11.84 -8.22 -24.38
C ALA A 50 -12.90 -7.44 -23.58
N GLY A 51 -13.54 -8.05 -22.58
CA GLY A 51 -14.48 -7.39 -21.67
C GLY A 51 -13.84 -6.88 -20.39
N PHE A 52 -12.63 -7.35 -20.07
CA PHE A 52 -11.92 -6.94 -18.85
C PHE A 52 -11.47 -5.48 -18.91
N ALA A 53 -10.83 -5.04 -20.00
CA ALA A 53 -10.38 -3.65 -20.14
C ALA A 53 -11.54 -2.64 -20.00
N GLY A 54 -12.67 -2.92 -20.64
CA GLY A 54 -13.87 -2.05 -20.55
C GLY A 54 -14.66 -2.12 -19.23
N HIS A 55 -14.40 -3.10 -18.37
CA HIS A 55 -15.04 -3.21 -17.04
C HIS A 55 -14.11 -2.85 -15.88
N ILE A 56 -12.83 -2.66 -16.15
CA ILE A 56 -11.86 -2.27 -15.14
C ILE A 56 -11.82 -0.75 -14.95
N VAL A 57 -12.13 0.01 -16.00
CA VAL A 57 -12.29 1.46 -15.92
C VAL A 57 -13.53 1.77 -15.07
N GLY A 58 -13.33 2.48 -13.97
CA GLY A 58 -14.39 2.74 -12.97
C GLY A 58 -14.69 1.56 -12.05
N ASN A 59 -13.83 0.53 -12.02
CA ASN A 59 -13.98 -0.56 -11.07
C ASN A 59 -13.77 -0.07 -9.64
N ALA A 60 -14.68 -0.41 -8.74
CA ALA A 60 -14.61 -0.01 -7.34
C ALA A 60 -13.28 -0.42 -6.68
N ALA A 61 -12.72 -1.58 -7.01
CA ALA A 61 -11.44 -2.01 -6.44
C ALA A 61 -10.25 -1.20 -6.94
N LEU A 62 -10.30 -0.73 -8.19
CA LEU A 62 -9.27 0.15 -8.73
C LEU A 62 -9.37 1.55 -8.11
N LEU A 63 -10.60 2.08 -8.01
CA LEU A 63 -10.86 3.36 -7.35
C LEU A 63 -10.40 3.34 -5.88
N SER A 64 -10.70 2.25 -5.16
CA SER A 64 -10.20 2.09 -3.78
C SER A 64 -8.68 2.04 -3.70
N LEU A 65 -7.98 1.46 -4.70
CA LEU A 65 -6.52 1.52 -4.73
C LEU A 65 -6.00 2.94 -4.95
N ASP A 66 -6.62 3.72 -5.85
CA ASP A 66 -6.29 5.13 -6.05
C ASP A 66 -6.52 5.95 -4.78
N GLU A 67 -7.67 5.79 -4.11
CA GLU A 67 -7.97 6.48 -2.84
C GLU A 67 -6.97 6.11 -1.72
N LEU A 68 -6.43 4.89 -1.74
CA LEU A 68 -5.40 4.46 -0.80
C LEU A 68 -4.06 5.16 -1.09
N VAL A 69 -3.73 5.55 -2.32
CA VAL A 69 -2.48 6.27 -2.59
C VAL A 69 -2.44 7.63 -1.89
N ASP A 70 -3.60 8.27 -1.73
CA ASP A 70 -3.75 9.55 -1.02
C ASP A 70 -3.71 9.43 0.51
N ASN A 71 -3.76 8.20 1.07
CA ASN A 71 -3.70 8.01 2.52
C ASN A 71 -2.28 8.22 3.04
N ASP A 72 -2.10 9.25 3.87
CA ASP A 72 -0.82 9.57 4.50
C ASP A 72 -0.56 8.70 5.73
N VAL A 73 -0.37 7.39 5.49
CA VAL A 73 -0.12 6.39 6.53
C VAL A 73 1.19 6.68 7.28
N ILE A 74 2.18 7.27 6.60
CA ILE A 74 3.45 7.67 7.21
C ILE A 74 3.23 8.71 8.31
N SER A 75 2.47 9.77 8.04
CA SER A 75 2.17 10.79 9.06
C SER A 75 1.50 10.19 10.31
N VAL A 76 0.57 9.24 10.12
CA VAL A 76 -0.10 8.55 11.25
C VAL A 76 0.91 7.74 12.07
N VAL A 77 1.80 7.02 11.39
CA VAL A 77 2.84 6.21 12.04
C VAL A 77 3.85 7.10 12.76
N GLU A 78 4.27 8.22 12.17
CA GLU A 78 5.12 9.23 12.79
C GLU A 78 4.50 9.81 14.06
N GLU A 79 3.21 10.15 14.03
CA GLU A 79 2.48 10.63 15.21
C GLU A 79 2.47 9.57 16.31
N ARG A 80 2.14 8.31 15.97
CA ARG A 80 2.18 7.21 16.95
C ARG A 80 3.59 7.04 17.53
N PHE A 81 4.64 7.15 16.71
CA PHE A 81 6.03 7.11 17.17
C PHE A 81 6.36 8.25 18.12
N ALA A 82 5.99 9.49 17.80
CA ALA A 82 6.20 10.64 18.67
C ALA A 82 5.50 10.46 20.03
N LEU A 83 4.28 9.91 20.03
CA LEU A 83 3.54 9.61 21.26
C LEU A 83 4.18 8.49 22.10
N ALA A 84 4.67 7.43 21.45
CA ALA A 84 5.29 6.30 22.14
C ALA A 84 6.69 6.63 22.71
N LEU A 85 7.42 7.51 22.04
CA LEU A 85 8.76 7.94 22.42
C LEU A 85 8.77 9.10 23.43
N GLY A 86 7.73 9.94 23.42
CA GLY A 86 7.66 11.17 24.22
C GLY A 86 8.71 12.21 23.81
N GLU A 87 8.76 13.34 24.53
CA GLU A 87 9.68 14.46 24.25
C GLU A 87 11.18 14.13 24.48
N ALA A 88 11.50 12.98 25.07
CA ALA A 88 12.84 12.65 25.58
C ALA A 88 13.52 11.47 24.86
N ALA A 89 13.07 11.10 23.66
CA ALA A 89 13.70 10.02 22.91
C ALA A 89 15.06 10.45 22.35
N GLU A 90 16.08 10.31 23.19
CA GLU A 90 17.48 10.44 22.81
C GLU A 90 18.13 9.05 22.73
N GLY A 91 19.01 8.87 21.74
CA GLY A 91 19.83 7.66 21.58
C GLY A 91 19.33 6.67 20.53
N GLY A 92 19.83 5.42 20.62
CA GLY A 92 19.72 4.42 19.55
C GLY A 92 18.30 3.98 19.20
N VAL A 93 17.32 4.15 20.10
CA VAL A 93 15.91 3.81 19.82
C VAL A 93 15.29 4.83 18.87
N ALA A 94 15.55 6.12 19.06
CA ALA A 94 15.07 7.17 18.16
C ALA A 94 15.69 7.02 16.76
N GLU A 95 16.98 6.67 16.68
CA GLU A 95 17.66 6.41 15.42
C GLU A 95 17.12 5.15 14.72
N MET A 96 16.88 4.07 15.46
CA MET A 96 16.25 2.85 14.93
C MET A 96 14.84 3.12 14.38
N MET A 97 14.03 3.91 15.09
CA MET A 97 12.69 4.27 14.63
C MET A 97 12.72 5.17 13.39
N ARG A 98 13.66 6.12 13.32
CA ARG A 98 13.87 6.93 12.13
C ARG A 98 14.27 6.08 10.91
N GLN A 99 15.17 5.12 11.10
CA GLN A 99 15.55 4.18 10.03
C GLN A 99 14.38 3.28 9.58
N LEU A 100 13.50 2.90 10.52
CA LEU A 100 12.30 2.13 10.22
C LEU A 100 11.30 2.96 9.42
N LEU A 101 11.05 4.21 9.83
CA LEU A 101 10.22 5.17 9.09
C LEU A 101 10.74 5.40 7.67
N GLU A 102 12.03 5.67 7.50
CA GLU A 102 12.64 5.84 6.17
C GLU A 102 12.48 4.60 5.28
N LYS A 103 12.53 3.40 5.87
CA LYS A 103 12.30 2.14 5.13
C LYS A 103 10.84 1.97 4.74
N LEU A 104 9.92 2.30 5.65
CA LEU A 104 8.48 2.26 5.40
C LEU A 104 8.09 3.23 4.31
N GLU A 105 8.59 4.47 4.37
CA GLU A 105 8.33 5.52 3.37
C GLU A 105 8.77 5.06 1.98
N LYS A 106 9.98 4.49 1.86
CA LYS A 106 10.47 3.96 0.58
C LYS A 106 9.61 2.81 0.04
N LYS A 107 9.16 1.90 0.91
CA LYS A 107 8.30 0.79 0.49
C LYS A 107 6.89 1.26 0.12
N LEU A 108 6.33 2.21 0.86
CA LEU A 108 5.02 2.80 0.57
C LEU A 108 5.06 3.62 -0.71
N ALA A 109 6.11 4.42 -0.94
CA ALA A 109 6.29 5.14 -2.20
C ALA A 109 6.38 4.17 -3.40
N LEU A 110 7.13 3.07 -3.26
CA LEU A 110 7.19 2.03 -4.29
C LEU A 110 5.82 1.37 -4.52
N LEU A 111 5.07 1.09 -3.45
CA LEU A 111 3.73 0.51 -3.56
C LEU A 111 2.77 1.47 -4.28
N ASN A 112 2.77 2.74 -3.90
CA ASN A 112 1.98 3.80 -4.53
C ASN A 112 2.33 3.95 -6.02
N GLU A 113 3.62 3.94 -6.36
CA GLU A 113 4.05 3.97 -7.77
C GLU A 113 3.51 2.76 -8.54
N ASN A 114 3.56 1.56 -7.96
CA ASN A 114 3.01 0.36 -8.61
C ASN A 114 1.48 0.42 -8.77
N ILE A 115 0.77 1.00 -7.79
CA ILE A 115 -0.68 1.23 -7.88
C ILE A 115 -1.00 2.23 -9.00
N GLN A 116 -0.30 3.36 -9.06
CA GLN A 116 -0.49 4.37 -10.10
C GLN A 116 -0.14 3.83 -11.49
N GLN A 117 0.92 3.02 -11.62
CA GLN A 117 1.26 2.32 -12.86
C GLN A 117 0.16 1.33 -13.27
N LEU A 118 -0.44 0.62 -12.29
CA LEU A 118 -1.57 -0.26 -12.56
C LEU A 118 -2.77 0.54 -13.08
N GLY A 119 -3.13 1.66 -12.43
CA GLY A 119 -4.21 2.55 -12.90
C GLY A 119 -3.95 3.12 -14.30
N GLY A 120 -2.72 3.60 -14.55
CA GLY A 120 -2.31 4.15 -15.85
C GLY A 120 -2.40 3.12 -16.99
N LEU A 121 -1.84 1.93 -16.81
CA LEU A 121 -1.88 0.86 -17.83
C LEU A 121 -3.32 0.43 -18.17
N LEU A 122 -4.24 0.55 -17.21
CA LEU A 122 -5.63 0.16 -17.39
C LEU A 122 -6.47 1.27 -18.03
N ASN A 123 -6.09 2.54 -17.87
CA ASN A 123 -6.67 3.67 -18.59
C ASN A 123 -6.13 3.81 -20.03
N GLU A 124 -4.88 3.43 -20.31
CA GLU A 124 -4.31 3.48 -21.67
C GLU A 124 -4.85 2.38 -22.62
N THR A 125 -5.75 1.51 -22.15
CA THR A 125 -6.34 0.44 -22.98
C THR A 125 -7.63 0.85 -23.70
N GLU A 126 -7.98 2.14 -23.69
CA GLU A 126 -9.08 2.74 -24.48
C GLU A 126 -8.75 2.91 -25.97
#